data_AF-A0A955EU15-F1
#
_entry.id   AF-A0A955EU15-F1
#
_cell.length_a   1.000
_cell.length_b   1.000
_cell.length_c   1.000
_cell.angle_alpha   90.00
_cell.angle_beta   90.00
_cell.angle_gamma   90.00
#
_symmetry.space_group_name_H-M   'P 1'
#
loop_
_entity.id
_entity.type
_entity.pdbx_description
1 polymer ?
#
loop_
_entity_poly.entity_id
_entity_poly.type
_entity_poly.pdbx_seq_one_letter_code
_entity_poly.pdbx_strand_id
1 'polypeptide(L)'
;MSLLARLERLDQMPDGPLVDLRLEDEALGRVAAPLARDLAKALPDDLAIEVDGALRLVAGDRDELDARAARVVEALERLGRLPPRRGERYAIRPDLGSAVRFAIERAAVDVLGLPAFGVHLNAFVQRDAGLGLWVARRARTKPTFPLAYDHLVAGGLPEDMDPRSNLEKEAAEEAGLAPASLADARCLGELRYACAVPQGVRNDTVFVYDVELPATVEPRAADGEVEAFYLWSIDEVLTALRGDADFKFNVGPAILASFLERGLLDDDPEHDALAAWFAGRM
;
A
#
# COMPACT_ATOMS: atom_id res chain seq x y z
N MET A 1 10.24 -2.56 -19.78
CA MET A 1 9.99 -1.33 -18.99
C MET A 1 11.30 -0.90 -18.32
N SER A 2 11.58 0.39 -18.11
CA SER A 2 12.77 0.78 -17.33
C SER A 2 12.50 0.62 -15.83
N LEU A 3 13.54 0.61 -15.00
CA LEU A 3 13.36 0.59 -13.53
C LEU A 3 12.71 1.89 -13.05
N LEU A 4 13.13 3.03 -13.62
CA LEU A 4 12.55 4.34 -13.32
C LEU A 4 11.06 4.39 -13.67
N ALA A 5 10.64 3.80 -14.79
CA ALA A 5 9.22 3.76 -15.17
C ALA A 5 8.35 2.97 -14.16
N ARG A 6 8.91 2.01 -13.43
CA ARG A 6 8.20 1.34 -12.32
C ARG A 6 7.95 2.32 -11.16
N LEU A 7 8.89 3.22 -10.89
CA LEU A 7 8.77 4.27 -9.88
C LEU A 7 7.79 5.37 -10.32
N GLU A 8 7.94 5.89 -11.54
CA GLU A 8 7.09 6.96 -12.08
C GLU A 8 5.61 6.57 -12.17
N ARG A 9 5.30 5.26 -12.28
CA ARG A 9 3.93 4.76 -12.17
C ARG A 9 3.27 5.17 -10.84
N LEU A 10 4.05 5.28 -9.77
CA LEU A 10 3.57 5.71 -8.44
C LEU A 10 3.30 7.22 -8.34
N ASP A 11 3.65 8.01 -9.36
CA ASP A 11 3.36 9.45 -9.42
C ASP A 11 2.18 9.78 -10.39
N GLN A 12 1.65 8.78 -11.10
CA GLN A 12 0.57 8.99 -12.08
C GLN A 12 -0.77 9.15 -11.38
N MET A 13 -1.37 10.34 -11.41
CA MET A 13 -2.70 10.61 -10.84
C MET A 13 -3.83 10.25 -11.82
N PRO A 14 -5.07 10.02 -11.32
CA PRO A 14 -6.23 9.78 -12.19
C PRO A 14 -6.48 10.93 -13.16
N ASP A 15 -7.02 10.60 -14.33
CA ASP A 15 -7.50 11.59 -15.28
C ASP A 15 -8.72 12.35 -14.72
N GLY A 16 -8.76 13.65 -15.01
CA GLY A 16 -9.87 14.52 -14.64
C GLY A 16 -9.70 15.25 -13.29
N PRO A 17 -10.68 16.08 -12.92
CA PRO A 17 -10.56 16.94 -11.75
C PRO A 17 -10.71 16.15 -10.45
N LEU A 18 -9.75 16.35 -9.55
CA LEU A 18 -9.81 15.93 -8.16
C LEU A 18 -10.12 17.12 -7.26
N VAL A 19 -10.81 16.87 -6.15
CA VAL A 19 -11.08 17.83 -5.09
C VAL A 19 -10.59 17.29 -3.76
N ASP A 20 -10.22 18.18 -2.84
CA ASP A 20 -9.82 17.76 -1.50
C ASP A 20 -11.03 17.17 -0.74
N LEU A 21 -10.78 16.07 -0.04
CA LEU A 21 -11.58 15.64 1.11
C LEU A 21 -10.94 16.22 2.37
N ARG A 22 -11.69 17.04 3.10
CA ARG A 22 -11.18 17.76 4.27
C ARG A 22 -11.92 17.39 5.55
N LEU A 23 -11.18 17.42 6.65
CA LEU A 23 -11.73 17.50 8.00
C LEU A 23 -11.26 18.83 8.58
N GLU A 24 -12.20 19.74 8.83
CA GLU A 24 -11.89 21.15 9.16
C GLU A 24 -10.98 21.78 8.07
N ASP A 25 -9.77 22.22 8.45
CA ASP A 25 -8.76 22.78 7.57
C ASP A 25 -7.74 21.76 7.06
N GLU A 26 -7.77 20.52 7.58
CA GLU A 26 -6.86 19.43 7.21
C GLU A 26 -7.34 18.74 5.94
N ALA A 27 -6.51 18.72 4.90
CA ALA A 27 -6.76 17.93 3.70
C ALA A 27 -6.37 16.47 3.96
N LEU A 28 -7.37 15.60 4.07
CA LEU A 28 -7.19 14.18 4.36
C LEU A 28 -7.11 13.33 3.10
N GLY A 29 -7.72 13.74 1.98
CA GLY A 29 -7.70 12.92 0.79
C GLY A 29 -8.02 13.67 -0.48
N ARG A 30 -8.02 12.96 -1.61
CA ARG A 30 -8.36 13.51 -2.93
C ARG A 30 -9.39 12.64 -3.61
N VAL A 31 -10.54 13.23 -3.92
CA VAL A 31 -11.72 12.54 -4.46
C VAL A 31 -11.99 13.04 -5.87
N ALA A 32 -12.45 12.18 -6.76
CA ALA A 32 -12.93 12.61 -8.08
C ALA A 32 -14.08 13.62 -7.92
N ALA A 33 -13.99 14.79 -8.57
CA ALA A 33 -14.98 15.85 -8.41
C ALA A 33 -16.44 15.42 -8.71
N PRO A 34 -16.72 14.55 -9.70
CA PRO A 34 -18.07 14.01 -9.87
C PRO A 34 -18.56 13.21 -8.66
N LEU A 35 -17.70 12.40 -8.04
CA LEU A 35 -18.06 11.61 -6.87
C LEU A 35 -18.29 12.51 -5.64
N ALA A 36 -17.46 13.52 -5.44
CA ALA A 36 -17.64 14.49 -4.36
C ALA A 36 -19.03 15.16 -4.43
N ARG A 37 -19.46 15.59 -5.63
CA ARG A 37 -20.80 16.13 -5.88
C ARG A 37 -21.91 15.12 -5.60
N ASP A 38 -21.73 13.87 -6.01
CA ASP A 38 -22.73 12.81 -5.78
C ASP A 38 -22.86 12.50 -4.27
N LEU A 39 -21.74 12.47 -3.54
CA LEU A 39 -21.72 12.30 -2.09
C LEU A 39 -22.39 13.47 -1.35
N ALA A 40 -22.07 14.72 -1.71
CA ALA A 40 -22.68 15.90 -1.11
C ALA A 40 -24.22 15.95 -1.31
N LYS A 41 -24.73 15.39 -2.41
CA LYS A 41 -26.18 15.26 -2.64
C LYS A 41 -26.82 14.10 -1.88
N ALA A 42 -26.06 13.01 -1.67
CA ALA A 42 -26.55 11.79 -1.06
C ALA A 42 -26.47 11.79 0.47
N LEU A 43 -25.63 12.66 1.03
CA LEU A 43 -25.40 12.81 2.46
C LEU A 43 -26.08 14.10 2.94
N PRO A 44 -26.64 14.14 4.18
CA PRO A 44 -27.14 15.40 4.72
C PRO A 44 -26.00 16.36 5.08
N ASP A 45 -26.31 17.66 5.09
CA ASP A 45 -25.35 18.75 5.32
C ASP A 45 -24.66 18.68 6.70
N ASP A 46 -25.24 17.95 7.67
CA ASP A 46 -24.64 17.73 9.00
C ASP A 46 -23.50 16.71 9.00
N LEU A 47 -23.22 16.10 7.84
CA LEU A 47 -22.22 15.06 7.67
C LEU A 47 -21.13 15.46 6.69
N ALA A 48 -21.51 15.92 5.50
CA ALA A 48 -20.56 16.40 4.51
C ALA A 48 -21.16 17.51 3.64
N ILE A 49 -20.36 18.54 3.36
CA ILE A 49 -20.77 19.67 2.51
C ILE A 49 -19.71 19.92 1.43
N GLU A 50 -20.16 20.30 0.24
CA GLU A 50 -19.27 20.81 -0.80
C GLU A 50 -19.14 22.33 -0.64
N VAL A 51 -17.95 22.79 -0.28
CA VAL A 51 -17.65 24.22 -0.06
C VAL A 51 -16.29 24.54 -0.66
N ASP A 52 -16.22 25.62 -1.45
CA ASP A 52 -15.01 26.10 -2.14
C ASP A 52 -14.32 25.03 -3.01
N GLY A 53 -15.11 24.13 -3.62
CA GLY A 53 -14.58 23.06 -4.46
C GLY A 53 -13.87 21.95 -3.68
N ALA A 54 -14.20 21.76 -2.40
CA ALA A 54 -13.75 20.63 -1.57
C ALA A 54 -14.95 19.92 -0.93
N LEU A 55 -14.84 18.60 -0.73
CA LEU A 55 -15.76 17.82 0.10
C LEU A 55 -15.30 17.92 1.55
N ARG A 56 -16.10 18.50 2.43
CA ARG A 56 -15.74 18.73 3.83
C ARG A 56 -16.59 17.86 4.74
N LEU A 57 -15.93 17.03 5.54
CA LEU A 57 -16.58 16.33 6.66
C LEU A 57 -16.81 17.34 7.79
N VAL A 58 -18.01 17.29 8.38
CA VAL A 58 -18.32 18.08 9.56
C VAL A 58 -17.52 17.57 10.75
N ALA A 59 -16.89 18.50 11.47
CA ALA A 59 -16.08 18.21 12.65
C ALA A 59 -16.90 17.53 13.76
N GLY A 60 -16.21 16.79 14.61
CA GLY A 60 -16.79 16.10 15.75
C GLY A 60 -15.73 15.38 16.55
N ASP A 61 -16.14 14.74 17.64
CA ASP A 61 -15.25 13.81 18.33
C ASP A 61 -15.06 12.53 17.52
N ARG A 62 -14.22 11.63 18.06
CA ARG A 62 -13.85 10.39 17.37
C ARG A 62 -15.07 9.50 17.05
N ASP A 63 -15.98 9.34 18.01
CA ASP A 63 -17.12 8.43 17.86
C ASP A 63 -18.11 8.99 16.82
N GLU A 64 -18.31 10.30 16.84
CA GLU A 64 -19.12 10.98 15.83
C GLU A 64 -18.51 10.86 14.43
N LEU A 65 -17.19 11.03 14.30
CA LEU A 65 -16.51 10.90 13.00
C LEU A 65 -16.51 9.46 12.48
N ASP A 66 -16.38 8.46 13.35
CA ASP A 66 -16.53 7.04 12.96
C ASP A 66 -17.94 6.74 12.47
N ALA A 67 -18.98 7.25 13.14
CA ALA A 67 -20.36 7.13 12.70
C ALA A 67 -20.60 7.84 11.36
N ARG A 68 -20.01 9.02 11.15
CA ARG A 68 -20.07 9.73 9.86
C ARG A 68 -19.37 8.94 8.75
N ALA A 69 -18.18 8.40 9.01
CA ALA A 69 -17.44 7.57 8.07
C ALA A 69 -18.26 6.33 7.65
N ALA A 70 -18.94 5.66 8.58
CA ALA A 70 -19.82 4.53 8.26
C ALA A 70 -20.97 4.94 7.32
N ARG A 71 -21.59 6.10 7.53
CA ARG A 71 -22.64 6.63 6.65
C ARG A 71 -22.11 7.04 5.27
N VAL A 72 -20.86 7.51 5.17
CA VAL A 72 -20.19 7.73 3.87
C VAL A 72 -20.04 6.41 3.13
N VAL A 73 -19.60 5.33 3.81
CA VAL A 73 -19.48 4.00 3.22
C VAL A 73 -20.84 3.51 2.69
N GLU A 74 -21.92 3.65 3.47
CA GLU A 74 -23.27 3.30 3.02
C GLU A 74 -23.72 4.12 1.79
N ALA A 75 -23.36 5.41 1.74
CA ALA A 75 -23.67 6.25 0.58
C ALA A 75 -22.89 5.79 -0.66
N LEU A 76 -21.61 5.46 -0.52
CA LEU A 76 -20.79 4.90 -1.61
C LEU A 76 -21.37 3.59 -2.14
N GLU A 77 -21.91 2.73 -1.27
CA GLU A 77 -22.60 1.51 -1.69
C GLU A 77 -23.88 1.79 -2.47
N ARG A 78 -24.74 2.68 -1.95
CA ARG A 78 -25.98 3.07 -2.66
C ARG A 78 -25.70 3.70 -4.02
N LEU A 79 -24.59 4.41 -4.16
CA LEU A 79 -24.13 5.01 -5.42
C LEU A 79 -23.45 3.99 -6.36
N GLY A 80 -23.24 2.74 -5.92
CA GLY A 80 -22.52 1.72 -6.68
C GLY A 80 -21.04 2.07 -6.90
N ARG A 81 -20.44 2.83 -5.98
CA ARG A 81 -19.06 3.32 -6.04
C ARG A 81 -18.13 2.64 -5.04
N LEU A 82 -18.67 1.89 -4.08
CA LEU A 82 -17.85 1.09 -3.17
C LEU A 82 -17.50 -0.27 -3.81
N PRO A 83 -16.22 -0.66 -3.84
CA PRO A 83 -15.83 -2.06 -4.04
C PRO A 83 -16.44 -2.99 -2.97
N PRO A 84 -16.39 -4.32 -3.14
CA PRO A 84 -16.83 -5.25 -2.10
C PRO A 84 -16.13 -4.95 -0.76
N ARG A 85 -16.91 -4.86 0.32
CA ARG A 85 -16.37 -4.67 1.67
C ARG A 85 -15.37 -5.78 2.00
N ARG A 86 -14.34 -5.41 2.75
CA ARG A 86 -13.28 -6.31 3.19
C ARG A 86 -13.51 -6.76 4.64
N GLY A 87 -14.39 -6.08 5.38
CA GLY A 87 -14.61 -6.38 6.80
C GLY A 87 -13.43 -5.95 7.68
N GLU A 88 -12.63 -5.01 7.18
CA GLU A 88 -11.41 -4.52 7.79
C GLU A 88 -11.43 -2.99 7.74
N ARG A 89 -11.11 -2.36 8.87
CA ARG A 89 -11.09 -0.90 8.99
C ARG A 89 -9.65 -0.40 9.08
N TYR A 90 -9.40 0.74 8.44
CA TYR A 90 -8.14 1.45 8.51
C TYR A 90 -8.27 2.73 9.33
N ALA A 91 -7.23 3.01 10.12
CA ALA A 91 -7.05 4.24 10.86
C ALA A 91 -6.66 5.40 9.92
N ILE A 92 -7.49 6.44 9.86
CA ILE A 92 -7.23 7.61 9.00
C ILE A 92 -6.50 8.70 9.79
N ARG A 93 -5.29 9.01 9.33
CA ARG A 93 -4.38 10.02 9.87
C ARG A 93 -3.30 10.36 8.83
N PRO A 94 -2.71 11.56 8.86
CA PRO A 94 -1.70 11.96 7.87
C PRO A 94 -0.40 11.15 7.96
N ASP A 95 -0.01 10.72 9.17
CA ASP A 95 1.20 9.94 9.46
C ASP A 95 0.98 9.06 10.71
N LEU A 96 1.84 8.06 10.96
CA LEU A 96 1.66 7.15 12.11
C LEU A 96 1.85 7.82 13.48
N GLY A 97 2.53 8.96 13.57
CA GLY A 97 2.71 9.71 14.82
C GLY A 97 1.49 10.55 15.18
N SER A 98 0.65 10.87 14.19
CA SER A 98 -0.57 11.64 14.37
C SER A 98 -1.69 10.84 15.06
N ALA A 99 -2.53 11.56 15.81
CA ALA A 99 -3.75 11.01 16.39
C ALA A 99 -4.70 10.50 15.30
N VAL A 100 -5.38 9.39 15.54
CA VAL A 100 -6.32 8.84 14.55
C VAL A 100 -7.58 9.71 14.51
N ARG A 101 -7.96 10.21 13.32
CA ARG A 101 -9.14 11.08 13.15
C ARG A 101 -10.45 10.29 13.18
N PHE A 102 -10.55 9.30 12.30
CA PHE A 102 -11.63 8.30 12.26
C PHE A 102 -11.07 6.99 11.69
N ALA A 103 -11.88 5.94 11.67
CA ALA A 103 -11.58 4.71 10.97
C ALA A 103 -12.72 4.32 10.05
N ILE A 104 -12.34 3.78 8.90
CA ILE A 104 -13.26 3.54 7.79
C ILE A 104 -12.97 2.18 7.16
N GLU A 105 -14.02 1.56 6.60
CA GLU A 105 -13.91 0.34 5.80
C GLU A 105 -12.85 0.50 4.71
N ARG A 106 -11.91 -0.45 4.64
CA ARG A 106 -10.77 -0.46 3.72
C ARG A 106 -11.18 -0.26 2.27
N ALA A 107 -12.32 -0.81 1.85
CA ALA A 107 -12.80 -0.66 0.48
C ALA A 107 -13.08 0.82 0.08
N ALA A 108 -13.33 1.71 1.05
CA ALA A 108 -13.60 3.13 0.79
C ALA A 108 -12.33 4.00 0.72
N VAL A 109 -11.19 3.52 1.19
CA VAL A 109 -9.95 4.31 1.34
C VAL A 109 -9.54 4.94 0.01
N ASP A 110 -9.37 4.14 -1.04
CA ASP A 110 -8.91 4.66 -2.32
C ASP A 110 -9.98 5.48 -3.06
N VAL A 111 -11.24 5.11 -2.84
CA VAL A 111 -12.39 5.81 -3.42
C VAL A 111 -12.41 7.26 -2.93
N LEU A 112 -12.01 7.47 -1.68
CA LEU A 112 -11.92 8.76 -1.02
C LEU A 112 -10.51 9.37 -1.06
N GLY A 113 -9.53 8.67 -1.66
CA GLY A 113 -8.14 9.09 -1.71
C GLY A 113 -7.50 9.33 -0.34
N LEU A 114 -7.95 8.61 0.68
CA LEU A 114 -7.50 8.75 2.06
C LEU A 114 -6.12 8.09 2.26
N PRO A 115 -5.30 8.59 3.22
CA PRO A 115 -4.04 7.96 3.58
C PRO A 115 -4.29 6.56 4.13
N ALA A 116 -3.46 5.63 3.70
CA ALA A 116 -3.39 4.30 4.27
C ALA A 116 -1.95 3.88 4.54
N PHE A 117 -1.80 2.90 5.42
CA PHE A 117 -0.51 2.36 5.79
C PHE A 117 -0.45 0.87 5.42
N GLY A 118 0.76 0.36 5.23
CA GLY A 118 1.00 -1.05 4.98
C GLY A 118 2.44 -1.44 5.25
N VAL A 119 2.73 -2.73 5.22
CA VAL A 119 4.07 -3.29 5.48
C VAL A 119 4.45 -4.20 4.34
N HIS A 120 5.69 -4.08 3.84
CA HIS A 120 6.26 -4.94 2.81
C HIS A 120 7.59 -5.51 3.30
N LEU A 121 7.85 -6.80 3.02
CA LEU A 121 9.07 -7.49 3.44
C LEU A 121 9.90 -7.97 2.24
N ASN A 122 11.10 -7.45 2.08
CA ASN A 122 12.14 -8.07 1.26
C ASN A 122 12.84 -9.15 2.08
N ALA A 123 12.62 -10.40 1.73
CA ALA A 123 13.21 -11.55 2.40
C ALA A 123 14.35 -12.14 1.55
N PHE A 124 15.57 -11.79 1.92
CA PHE A 124 16.79 -12.23 1.26
C PHE A 124 17.28 -13.57 1.81
N VAL A 125 18.01 -14.32 1.00
CA VAL A 125 18.68 -15.55 1.41
C VAL A 125 20.07 -15.62 0.78
N GLN A 126 21.09 -15.81 1.59
CA GLN A 126 22.43 -16.10 1.09
C GLN A 126 22.52 -17.57 0.66
N ARG A 127 22.86 -17.81 -0.61
CA ARG A 127 23.12 -19.15 -1.17
C ARG A 127 24.57 -19.26 -1.65
N ASP A 128 25.02 -20.47 -1.94
CA ASP A 128 26.34 -20.72 -2.54
C ASP A 128 26.51 -19.99 -3.88
N ALA A 129 25.43 -19.85 -4.64
CA ALA A 129 25.39 -19.14 -5.93
C ALA A 129 25.24 -17.61 -5.79
N GLY A 130 25.17 -17.08 -4.57
CA GLY A 130 24.99 -15.65 -4.29
C GLY A 130 23.67 -15.32 -3.60
N LEU A 131 23.39 -14.02 -3.48
CA LEU A 131 22.21 -13.49 -2.82
C LEU A 131 20.95 -13.80 -3.65
N GLY A 132 19.90 -14.28 -2.99
CA GLY A 132 18.58 -14.45 -3.57
C GLY A 132 17.52 -13.64 -2.82
N LEU A 133 16.38 -13.44 -3.47
CA LEU A 133 15.20 -12.77 -2.92
C LEU A 133 13.99 -13.69 -3.09
N TRP A 134 13.24 -13.88 -2.01
CA TRP A 134 11.94 -14.53 -2.08
C TRP A 134 10.90 -13.62 -2.73
N VAL A 135 10.23 -14.13 -3.74
CA VAL A 135 9.14 -13.49 -4.48
C VAL A 135 7.91 -14.39 -4.40
N ALA A 136 6.79 -13.84 -3.93
CA ALA A 136 5.53 -14.55 -3.93
C ALA A 136 4.77 -14.31 -5.24
N ARG A 137 3.83 -15.20 -5.54
CA ARG A 137 2.83 -15.00 -6.58
C ARG A 137 1.45 -15.06 -5.94
N ARG A 138 0.70 -13.98 -6.10
CA ARG A 138 -0.61 -13.81 -5.46
C ARG A 138 -1.60 -14.87 -5.92
N ALA A 139 -2.42 -15.36 -4.99
CA ALA A 139 -3.48 -16.30 -5.32
C ALA A 139 -4.42 -15.75 -6.41
N ARG A 140 -4.90 -16.64 -7.28
CA ARG A 140 -5.87 -16.28 -8.34
C ARG A 140 -7.18 -15.70 -7.78
N THR A 141 -7.50 -16.02 -6.53
CA THR A 141 -8.71 -15.60 -5.82
C THR A 141 -8.61 -14.19 -5.22
N LYS A 142 -7.42 -13.57 -5.21
CA LYS A 142 -7.26 -12.20 -4.70
C LYS A 142 -8.13 -11.23 -5.52
N PRO A 143 -8.91 -10.35 -4.87
CA PRO A 143 -9.78 -9.41 -5.58
C PRO A 143 -8.97 -8.32 -6.32
N THR A 144 -7.73 -8.07 -5.90
CA THR A 144 -6.83 -7.11 -6.52
C THR A 144 -5.53 -7.81 -6.92
N PHE A 145 -5.08 -7.52 -8.14
CA PHE A 145 -3.84 -8.05 -8.72
C PHE A 145 -3.70 -9.59 -8.59
N PRO A 146 -4.71 -10.38 -9.02
CA PRO A 146 -4.60 -11.85 -8.98
C PRO A 146 -3.44 -12.32 -9.86
N LEU A 147 -2.69 -13.34 -9.41
CA LEU A 147 -1.54 -13.92 -10.11
C LEU A 147 -0.34 -13.01 -10.36
N ALA A 148 -0.38 -11.75 -9.92
CA ALA A 148 0.77 -10.85 -9.98
C ALA A 148 1.85 -11.28 -8.98
N TYR A 149 3.11 -10.94 -9.27
CA TYR A 149 4.23 -11.11 -8.34
C TYR A 149 4.16 -10.08 -7.22
N ASP A 150 4.53 -10.51 -6.01
CA ASP A 150 4.49 -9.74 -4.77
C ASP A 150 5.73 -10.02 -3.90
N HIS A 151 5.87 -9.27 -2.82
CA HIS A 151 6.85 -9.60 -1.77
C HIS A 151 6.54 -10.96 -1.14
N LEU A 152 7.49 -11.51 -0.38
CA LEU A 152 7.23 -12.68 0.45
C LEU A 152 6.08 -12.42 1.44
N VAL A 153 6.02 -11.21 2.00
CA VAL A 153 4.99 -10.75 2.93
C VAL A 153 4.61 -9.31 2.57
N ALA A 154 3.33 -9.02 2.37
CA ALA A 154 2.83 -7.67 2.11
C ALA A 154 1.38 -7.46 2.58
N GLY A 155 1.21 -6.73 3.68
CA GLY A 155 -0.10 -6.46 4.28
C GLY A 155 -0.45 -4.97 4.31
N GLY A 156 -1.75 -4.68 4.30
CA GLY A 156 -2.23 -3.37 4.71
C GLY A 156 -2.30 -3.27 6.23
N LEU A 157 -2.26 -2.06 6.80
CA LEU A 157 -2.24 -1.85 8.25
C LEU A 157 -3.66 -1.61 8.80
N PRO A 158 -4.23 -2.56 9.57
CA PRO A 158 -5.52 -2.37 10.24
C PRO A 158 -5.48 -1.26 11.28
N GLU A 159 -6.65 -0.74 11.69
CA GLU A 159 -6.74 0.34 12.67
C GLU A 159 -6.10 0.02 14.05
N ASP A 160 -6.09 -1.24 14.45
CA ASP A 160 -5.69 -1.70 15.79
C ASP A 160 -4.29 -2.35 15.83
N MET A 161 -3.41 -2.04 14.86
CA MET A 161 -2.07 -2.63 14.80
C MET A 161 -0.98 -1.60 14.54
N ASP A 162 0.17 -1.81 15.16
CA ASP A 162 1.42 -1.17 14.73
C ASP A 162 2.07 -1.94 13.57
N PRO A 163 2.95 -1.30 12.78
CA PRO A 163 3.58 -1.94 11.63
C PRO A 163 4.32 -3.24 11.95
N ARG A 164 5.01 -3.31 13.10
CA ARG A 164 5.79 -4.50 13.44
C ARG A 164 4.88 -5.68 13.77
N SER A 165 3.84 -5.46 14.57
CA SER A 165 2.85 -6.50 14.88
C SER A 165 2.12 -6.96 13.62
N ASN A 166 1.79 -6.05 12.70
CA ASN A 166 1.15 -6.41 11.44
C ASN A 166 2.09 -7.22 10.53
N LEU A 167 3.38 -6.84 10.45
CA LEU A 167 4.38 -7.61 9.70
C LEU A 167 4.47 -9.06 10.20
N GLU A 168 4.46 -9.28 11.52
CA GLU A 168 4.51 -10.61 12.11
C GLU A 168 3.24 -11.44 11.83
N LYS A 169 2.07 -10.80 11.92
CA LYS A 169 0.77 -11.41 11.56
C LYS A 169 0.78 -11.87 10.10
N GLU A 170 1.07 -10.96 9.19
CA GLU A 170 1.06 -11.21 7.74
C GLU A 170 2.12 -12.25 7.35
N ALA A 171 3.28 -12.25 8.00
CA ALA A 171 4.32 -13.26 7.73
C ALA A 171 3.91 -14.67 8.14
N ALA A 172 3.14 -14.81 9.22
CA ALA A 172 2.57 -16.09 9.62
C ALA A 172 1.47 -16.55 8.66
N GLU A 173 0.60 -15.63 8.22
CA GLU A 173 -0.55 -15.91 7.35
C GLU A 173 -0.14 -16.19 5.89
N GLU A 174 0.64 -15.29 5.29
CA GLU A 174 0.98 -15.36 3.86
C GLU A 174 2.13 -16.34 3.59
N ALA A 175 3.10 -16.45 4.50
CA ALA A 175 4.35 -17.19 4.28
C ALA A 175 4.65 -18.28 5.31
N GLY A 176 3.80 -18.47 6.33
CA GLY A 176 4.00 -19.50 7.35
C GLY A 176 5.24 -19.28 8.21
N LEU A 177 5.74 -18.04 8.28
CA LEU A 177 6.94 -17.69 9.04
C LEU A 177 6.59 -17.50 10.51
N ALA A 178 7.42 -18.05 11.39
CA ALA A 178 7.30 -17.78 12.82
C ALA A 178 7.83 -16.37 13.13
N PRO A 179 7.32 -15.68 14.17
CA PRO A 179 7.82 -14.36 14.57
C PRO A 179 9.34 -14.30 14.77
N ALA A 180 9.94 -15.40 15.25
CA ALA A 180 11.40 -15.51 15.42
C ALA A 180 12.18 -15.39 14.10
N SER A 181 11.58 -15.74 12.95
CA SER A 181 12.18 -15.53 11.62
C SER A 181 12.31 -14.06 11.25
N LEU A 182 11.59 -13.18 11.93
CA LEU A 182 11.62 -11.73 11.72
C LEU A 182 12.40 -10.99 12.81
N ALA A 183 13.09 -11.69 13.72
CA ALA A 183 13.80 -11.07 14.84
C ALA A 183 14.76 -9.97 14.37
N ASP A 184 15.47 -10.22 13.25
CA ASP A 184 16.44 -9.31 12.65
C ASP A 184 15.84 -8.47 11.49
N ALA A 185 14.51 -8.51 11.30
CA ALA A 185 13.87 -7.70 10.27
C ALA A 185 14.03 -6.20 10.58
N ARG A 186 14.69 -5.48 9.68
CA ARG A 186 15.03 -4.07 9.79
C ARG A 186 14.09 -3.22 8.94
N CYS A 187 13.48 -2.20 9.54
CA CYS A 187 12.74 -1.18 8.79
C CYS A 187 13.74 -0.29 8.03
N LEU A 188 13.65 -0.28 6.70
CA LEU A 188 14.45 0.61 5.85
C LEU A 188 13.91 2.04 5.85
N GLY A 189 12.59 2.18 5.95
CA GLY A 189 11.92 3.48 5.92
C GLY A 189 10.47 3.39 5.46
N GLU A 190 9.90 4.55 5.19
CA GLU A 190 8.52 4.75 4.75
C GLU A 190 8.49 5.14 3.28
N LEU A 191 8.07 4.24 2.40
CA LEU A 191 7.82 4.58 1.01
C LEU A 191 6.45 5.26 0.88
N ARG A 192 6.45 6.57 0.59
CA ARG A 192 5.23 7.37 0.41
C ARG A 192 4.94 7.61 -1.05
N TYR A 193 3.69 7.38 -1.48
CA TYR A 193 3.27 7.65 -2.84
C TYR A 193 1.77 7.91 -2.96
N ALA A 194 1.40 8.59 -4.05
CA ALA A 194 0.00 8.79 -4.43
C ALA A 194 -0.19 8.59 -5.94
N CYS A 195 -1.02 7.60 -6.31
CA CYS A 195 -1.22 7.25 -7.71
C CYS A 195 -2.67 6.86 -8.03
N ALA A 196 -2.97 6.76 -9.32
CA ALA A 196 -4.23 6.30 -9.85
C ALA A 196 -4.40 4.81 -9.61
N VAL A 197 -5.61 4.44 -9.18
CA VAL A 197 -6.11 3.08 -9.18
C VAL A 197 -7.54 3.09 -9.77
N PRO A 198 -8.07 1.96 -10.27
CA PRO A 198 -9.36 1.94 -10.95
C PRO A 198 -10.51 2.59 -10.17
N GLN A 199 -10.47 2.50 -8.84
CA GLN A 199 -11.49 3.02 -7.92
C GLN A 199 -11.27 4.47 -7.48
N GLY A 200 -10.10 5.08 -7.73
CA GLY A 200 -9.80 6.43 -7.26
C GLY A 200 -8.30 6.71 -7.11
N VAL A 201 -7.92 7.29 -5.98
CA VAL A 201 -6.53 7.63 -5.66
C VAL A 201 -6.05 6.69 -4.57
N ARG A 202 -4.94 5.98 -4.82
CA ARG A 202 -4.20 5.31 -3.77
C ARG A 202 -3.22 6.30 -3.17
N ASN A 203 -3.26 6.50 -1.86
CA ASN A 203 -2.40 7.41 -1.13
C ASN A 203 -1.81 6.63 0.05
N ASP A 204 -0.72 5.90 -0.21
CA ASP A 204 -0.19 4.95 0.76
C ASP A 204 1.17 5.40 1.31
N THR A 205 1.40 5.06 2.57
CA THR A 205 2.72 4.96 3.18
C THR A 205 3.01 3.50 3.51
N VAL A 206 4.03 2.94 2.89
CA VAL A 206 4.42 1.54 3.11
C VAL A 206 5.72 1.47 3.90
N PHE A 207 5.70 0.78 5.03
CA PHE A 207 6.90 0.45 5.80
C PHE A 207 7.63 -0.68 5.10
N VAL A 208 8.81 -0.38 4.57
CA VAL A 208 9.65 -1.35 3.86
C VAL A 208 10.60 -2.00 4.85
N TYR A 209 10.53 -3.31 4.97
CA TYR A 209 11.39 -4.11 5.84
C TYR A 209 12.31 -4.99 5.00
N ASP A 210 13.52 -5.18 5.49
CA ASP A 210 14.46 -6.18 5.00
C ASP A 210 14.72 -7.22 6.08
N VAL A 211 14.82 -8.48 5.67
CA VAL A 211 15.32 -9.56 6.53
C VAL A 211 16.18 -10.51 5.70
N GLU A 212 17.25 -11.03 6.31
CA GLU A 212 17.99 -12.17 5.77
C GLU A 212 17.53 -13.44 6.48
N LEU A 213 16.88 -14.33 5.73
CA LEU A 213 16.40 -15.61 6.24
C LEU A 213 17.48 -16.69 6.07
N PRO A 214 17.56 -17.65 7.00
CA PRO A 214 18.38 -18.85 6.80
C PRO A 214 17.99 -19.59 5.51
N ALA A 215 18.96 -20.17 4.82
CA ALA A 215 18.73 -20.94 3.59
C ALA A 215 17.81 -22.17 3.77
N THR A 216 17.58 -22.59 5.02
CA THR A 216 16.67 -23.68 5.39
C THR A 216 15.21 -23.25 5.50
N VAL A 217 14.91 -21.94 5.41
CA VAL A 217 13.54 -21.44 5.48
C VAL A 217 12.84 -21.63 4.14
N GLU A 218 11.75 -22.39 4.17
CA GLU A 218 10.85 -22.60 3.03
C GLU A 218 9.47 -22.02 3.37
N PRO A 219 9.06 -20.92 2.71
CA PRO A 219 7.74 -20.34 2.91
C PRO A 219 6.60 -21.28 2.54
N ARG A 220 5.47 -21.14 3.24
CA ARG A 220 4.25 -21.90 2.99
C ARG A 220 3.03 -20.99 3.07
N ALA A 221 2.18 -21.04 2.07
CA ALA A 221 0.92 -20.30 2.07
C ALA A 221 0.00 -20.89 3.14
N ALA A 222 -0.28 -20.16 4.21
CA ALA A 222 -1.05 -20.68 5.35
C ALA A 222 -2.54 -20.30 5.28
N ASP A 223 -2.87 -19.19 4.65
CA ASP A 223 -4.23 -18.62 4.57
C ASP A 223 -4.88 -18.71 3.17
N GLY A 224 -4.12 -19.14 2.16
CA GLY A 224 -4.57 -19.25 0.77
C GLY A 224 -4.44 -17.97 -0.05
N GLU A 225 -3.74 -16.96 0.45
CA GLU A 225 -3.53 -15.68 -0.22
C GLU A 225 -2.38 -15.69 -1.25
N VAL A 226 -1.53 -16.72 -1.20
CA VAL A 226 -0.38 -16.94 -2.09
C VAL A 226 -0.55 -18.23 -2.90
N GLU A 227 -0.31 -18.16 -4.22
CA GLU A 227 -0.33 -19.30 -5.15
C GLU A 227 1.00 -20.07 -5.13
N ALA A 228 2.12 -19.36 -5.11
CA ALA A 228 3.46 -19.94 -5.19
C ALA A 228 4.54 -18.98 -4.65
N PHE A 229 5.69 -19.55 -4.28
CA PHE A 229 6.90 -18.81 -3.92
C PHE A 229 8.04 -19.17 -4.87
N TYR A 230 8.89 -18.19 -5.14
CA TYR A 230 10.08 -18.33 -5.95
C TYR A 230 11.27 -17.71 -5.24
N LEU A 231 12.41 -18.39 -5.23
CA LEU A 231 13.67 -17.83 -4.72
C LEU A 231 14.56 -17.43 -5.90
N TRP A 232 14.40 -16.20 -6.36
CA TRP A 232 15.11 -15.66 -7.52
C TRP A 232 16.49 -15.11 -7.13
N SER A 233 17.44 -15.15 -8.06
CA SER A 233 18.67 -14.35 -7.96
C SER A 233 18.35 -12.86 -8.13
N ILE A 234 19.27 -12.00 -7.69
CA ILE A 234 19.14 -10.55 -7.91
C ILE A 234 19.00 -10.22 -9.41
N ASP A 235 19.76 -10.89 -10.27
CA ASP A 235 19.69 -10.72 -11.73
C ASP A 235 18.33 -11.12 -12.32
N GLU A 236 17.73 -12.20 -11.81
CA GLU A 236 16.38 -12.64 -12.22
C GLU A 236 15.32 -11.61 -11.82
N VAL A 237 15.42 -11.07 -10.60
CA VAL A 237 14.52 -10.00 -10.12
C VAL A 237 14.66 -8.75 -10.99
N LEU A 238 15.89 -8.28 -11.23
CA LEU A 238 16.13 -7.10 -12.07
C LEU A 238 15.67 -7.32 -13.51
N THR A 239 15.90 -8.50 -14.07
CA THR A 239 15.40 -8.87 -15.40
C THR A 239 13.88 -8.84 -15.44
N ALA A 240 13.20 -9.37 -14.42
CA ALA A 240 11.75 -9.36 -14.33
C ALA A 240 11.20 -7.92 -14.19
N LEU A 241 11.83 -7.08 -13.36
CA LEU A 241 11.45 -5.68 -13.18
C LEU A 241 11.62 -4.85 -14.46
N ARG A 242 12.72 -5.06 -15.20
CA ARG A 242 12.96 -4.43 -16.52
C ARG A 242 12.10 -5.04 -17.64
N GLY A 243 11.57 -6.24 -17.44
CA GLY A 243 10.67 -6.90 -18.37
C GLY A 243 9.21 -6.50 -18.20
N ASP A 244 8.35 -7.36 -18.73
CA ASP A 244 6.88 -7.23 -18.65
C ASP A 244 6.29 -8.13 -17.57
N ALA A 245 7.11 -8.58 -16.60
CA ALA A 245 6.60 -9.34 -15.47
C ALA A 245 5.57 -8.52 -14.70
N ASP A 246 4.42 -9.15 -14.44
CA ASP A 246 3.29 -8.52 -13.79
C ASP A 246 3.51 -8.50 -12.28
N PHE A 247 4.31 -7.54 -11.81
CA PHE A 247 4.39 -7.21 -10.40
C PHE A 247 3.21 -6.33 -10.00
N LYS A 248 2.67 -6.56 -8.80
CA LYS A 248 1.85 -5.55 -8.13
C LYS A 248 2.66 -4.25 -8.08
N PHE A 249 2.01 -3.16 -8.47
CA PHE A 249 2.68 -1.95 -8.95
C PHE A 249 3.61 -1.27 -7.93
N ASN A 250 3.36 -1.44 -6.63
CA ASN A 250 4.17 -0.89 -5.54
C ASN A 250 5.26 -1.85 -5.02
N VAL A 251 5.38 -3.05 -5.60
CA VAL A 251 6.35 -4.07 -5.19
C VAL A 251 7.73 -3.78 -5.75
N GLY A 252 7.84 -3.56 -7.05
CA GLY A 252 9.09 -3.18 -7.69
C GLY A 252 9.76 -1.97 -7.02
N PRO A 253 9.04 -0.86 -6.80
CA PRO A 253 9.57 0.28 -6.05
C PRO A 253 10.12 -0.06 -4.65
N ALA A 254 9.44 -0.87 -3.85
CA ALA A 254 9.93 -1.26 -2.52
C ALA A 254 11.17 -2.19 -2.58
N ILE A 255 11.26 -3.07 -3.58
CA ILE A 255 12.46 -3.87 -3.84
C ILE A 255 13.63 -2.97 -4.24
N LEU A 256 13.40 -2.02 -5.15
CA LEU A 256 14.43 -1.11 -5.65
C LEU A 256 15.00 -0.21 -4.55
N ALA A 257 14.19 0.19 -3.57
CA ALA A 257 14.66 0.89 -2.38
C ALA A 257 15.71 0.09 -1.60
N SER A 258 15.43 -1.19 -1.32
CA SER A 258 16.39 -2.09 -0.67
C SER A 258 17.63 -2.32 -1.51
N PHE A 259 17.46 -2.47 -2.83
CA PHE A 259 18.59 -2.71 -3.73
C PHE A 259 19.54 -1.50 -3.80
N LEU A 260 19.02 -0.27 -3.78
CA LEU A 260 19.84 0.94 -3.67
C LEU A 260 20.62 0.97 -2.35
N GLU A 261 19.96 0.72 -1.21
CA GLU A 261 20.64 0.75 0.09
C GLU A 261 21.74 -0.32 0.20
N ARG A 262 21.53 -1.47 -0.44
CA ARG A 262 22.48 -2.60 -0.47
C ARG A 262 23.59 -2.44 -1.52
N GLY A 263 23.60 -1.37 -2.32
CA GLY A 263 24.56 -1.17 -3.41
C GLY A 263 24.42 -2.17 -4.57
N LEU A 264 23.24 -2.81 -4.70
CA LEU A 264 22.96 -3.78 -5.78
C LEU A 264 22.68 -3.11 -7.13
N LEU A 265 22.62 -1.78 -7.15
CA LEU A 265 22.35 -0.96 -8.33
C LEU A 265 23.49 0.03 -8.63
N ASP A 266 24.66 -0.09 -7.98
CA ASP A 266 25.77 0.87 -8.14
C ASP A 266 26.24 0.99 -9.60
N ASP A 267 26.20 -0.12 -10.36
CA ASP A 267 26.57 -0.17 -11.77
C ASP A 267 25.36 0.00 -12.72
N ASP A 268 24.15 0.28 -12.20
CA ASP A 268 22.94 0.45 -13.01
C ASP A 268 22.94 1.82 -13.72
N PRO A 269 22.68 1.89 -15.03
CA PRO A 269 22.62 3.16 -15.74
C PRO A 269 21.51 4.11 -15.27
N GLU A 270 20.46 3.59 -14.61
CA GLU A 270 19.38 4.37 -14.02
C GLU A 270 19.66 4.74 -12.55
N HIS A 271 20.79 4.32 -11.94
CA HIS A 271 21.11 4.49 -10.52
C HIS A 271 20.79 5.90 -9.99
N ASP A 272 21.37 6.94 -10.59
CA ASP A 272 21.22 8.32 -10.11
C ASP A 272 19.77 8.81 -10.19
N ALA A 273 19.03 8.37 -11.22
CA ALA A 273 17.62 8.72 -11.38
C ALA A 273 16.75 8.00 -10.35
N LEU A 274 17.03 6.73 -10.06
CA LEU A 274 16.35 5.97 -9.01
C LEU A 274 16.62 6.62 -7.64
N ALA A 275 17.89 6.89 -7.31
CA ALA A 275 18.29 7.54 -6.06
C ALA A 275 17.63 8.92 -5.88
N ALA A 276 17.59 9.73 -6.95
CA ALA A 276 16.91 11.02 -6.93
C ALA A 276 15.40 10.88 -6.74
N TRP A 277 14.77 9.83 -7.27
CA TRP A 277 13.35 9.58 -7.07
C TRP A 277 13.02 9.23 -5.61
N PHE A 278 13.84 8.40 -4.97
CA PHE A 278 13.64 8.06 -3.54
C PHE A 278 13.97 9.22 -2.60
N ALA A 279 14.83 10.16 -3.00
CA ALA A 279 15.13 11.34 -2.18
C ALA A 279 13.85 12.13 -1.85
N GLY A 280 13.43 12.10 -0.58
CA GLY A 280 12.21 12.76 -0.10
C GLY A 280 10.94 11.89 -0.14
N ARG A 281 11.05 10.63 -0.58
CA ARG A 281 9.97 9.62 -0.56
C ARG A 281 10.24 8.44 0.37
N MET A 282 11.47 8.32 0.88
CA MET A 282 11.93 7.41 1.93
C MET A 282 12.91 8.13 2.86
#